data_AF-A0A522I977-F1
#
_entry.id   AF-A0A522I977-F1
#
_cell.length_a   1.000
_cell.length_b   1.000
_cell.length_c   1.000
_cell.angle_alpha   90.00
_cell.angle_beta   90.00
_cell.angle_gamma   90.00
#
_symmetry.space_group_name_H-M   'P 1'
#
loop_
_entity.id
_entity.type
_entity.pdbx_description
1 polymer ?
#
loop_
_entity_poly.entity_id
_entity_poly.type
_entity_poly.pdbx_seq_one_letter_code
_entity_poly.pdbx_strand_id
1 'polypeptide(L)'
;TFWTSMRNTFVFTIVSQVLVVILAKILAMALFNDFRGKWIVRLLILLPWVAPISLGTIGWLWIFDPVYSVINWTLRASGLVGPNVWPIWLGQPTLAMISIIMVDVWRLLPLATVIILAGLAGIPQDIHDAAHMDGAGFWRHLFRINIPLVMPVMLVALLFGIVFTFTDMIIVYVLTRGGPFDSTQVLASLAFFTGVPGGDLAEGAAISLFLFPLLVAVVIVLLTIARRTEVT
;
A
#
# COMPACT_ATOMS: atom_id res chain seq x y z
N THR A 1 20.80 9.64 10.40
CA THR A 1 19.95 9.25 9.24
C THR A 1 19.50 7.80 9.34
N PHE A 2 20.40 6.81 9.53
CA PHE A 2 20.03 5.38 9.59
C PHE A 2 18.83 5.04 10.49
N TRP A 3 18.83 5.43 11.77
CA TRP A 3 17.72 5.15 12.69
C TRP A 3 16.39 5.78 12.23
N THR A 4 16.45 6.99 11.67
CA THR A 4 15.29 7.66 11.08
C THR A 4 14.78 6.87 9.87
N SER A 5 15.69 6.43 9.00
CA SER A 5 15.34 5.63 7.82
C SER A 5 14.76 4.28 8.19
N MET A 6 15.27 3.63 9.24
CA MET A 6 14.71 2.40 9.77
C MET A 6 13.28 2.62 10.28
N ARG A 7 13.06 3.63 11.12
CA ARG A 7 11.72 3.99 11.60
C ARG A 7 10.77 4.30 10.43
N ASN A 8 11.24 5.06 9.45
CA ASN A 8 10.46 5.42 8.27
C ASN A 8 10.10 4.19 7.44
N THR A 9 11.02 3.24 7.23
CA THR A 9 10.71 1.98 6.52
C THR A 9 9.57 1.23 7.20
N PHE A 10 9.56 1.14 8.53
CA PHE A 10 8.47 0.50 9.26
C PHE A 10 7.17 1.30 9.20
N VAL A 11 7.21 2.62 9.41
CA VAL A 11 6.02 3.48 9.34
C VAL A 11 5.40 3.45 7.95
N PHE A 12 6.21 3.67 6.92
CA PHE A 12 5.81 3.60 5.52
C PHE A 12 5.16 2.24 5.21
N THR A 13 5.85 1.15 5.52
CA THR A 13 5.36 -0.20 5.22
C THR A 13 4.08 -0.52 5.98
N ILE A 14 4.07 -0.38 7.31
CA ILE A 14 2.91 -0.78 8.12
C ILE A 14 1.68 0.06 7.76
N VAL A 15 1.82 1.38 7.64
CA VAL A 15 0.69 2.26 7.34
C VAL A 15 0.17 2.01 5.92
N SER A 16 1.04 1.91 4.92
CA SER A 16 0.62 1.56 3.55
C SER A 16 -0.11 0.23 3.53
N GLN A 17 0.43 -0.80 4.17
CA GLN A 17 -0.13 -2.15 4.10
C GLN A 17 -1.47 -2.27 4.83
N VAL A 18 -1.65 -1.60 5.97
CA VAL A 18 -2.95 -1.53 6.65
C VAL A 18 -3.99 -0.88 5.73
N LEU A 19 -3.65 0.24 5.10
CA LEU A 19 -4.54 0.94 4.17
C LEU A 19 -4.86 0.10 2.93
N VAL A 20 -3.84 -0.51 2.32
CA VAL A 20 -4.00 -1.39 1.15
C VAL A 20 -4.92 -2.54 1.46
N VAL A 21 -4.70 -3.28 2.56
CA VAL A 21 -5.53 -4.46 2.90
C VAL A 21 -6.99 -4.06 3.16
N ILE A 22 -7.22 -2.96 3.87
CA ILE A 22 -8.58 -2.48 4.15
C ILE A 22 -9.29 -2.08 2.85
N LEU A 23 -8.65 -1.23 2.04
CA LEU A 23 -9.24 -0.72 0.80
C LEU A 23 -9.42 -1.83 -0.24
N ALA A 24 -8.42 -2.70 -0.40
CA ALA A 24 -8.48 -3.84 -1.31
C ALA A 24 -9.60 -4.80 -0.95
N LYS A 25 -9.83 -5.05 0.34
CA LYS A 25 -10.96 -5.87 0.79
C LYS A 25 -12.31 -5.23 0.44
N ILE A 26 -12.46 -3.92 0.69
CA ILE A 26 -13.69 -3.19 0.33
C ILE A 26 -13.95 -3.29 -1.18
N LEU A 27 -12.92 -3.06 -1.99
CA LEU A 27 -13.00 -3.15 -3.44
C LEU A 27 -13.26 -4.59 -3.92
N ALA A 28 -12.63 -5.58 -3.33
CA ALA A 28 -12.84 -6.98 -3.67
C ALA A 28 -14.29 -7.39 -3.41
N MET A 29 -14.88 -6.98 -2.28
CA MET A 29 -16.29 -7.24 -1.97
C MET A 29 -17.23 -6.52 -2.94
N ALA A 30 -16.94 -5.27 -3.30
CA ALA A 30 -17.71 -4.54 -4.29
C ALA A 30 -17.64 -5.21 -5.68
N LEU A 31 -16.46 -5.70 -6.06
CA LEU A 31 -16.20 -6.39 -7.34
C LEU A 31 -16.59 -7.87 -7.35
N PHE A 32 -16.93 -8.44 -6.20
CA PHE A 32 -17.42 -9.82 -6.09
C PHE A 32 -18.83 -9.90 -6.68
N ASN A 33 -19.71 -8.99 -6.26
CA ASN A 33 -21.08 -8.91 -6.76
C ASN A 33 -21.13 -8.60 -8.26
N ASP A 34 -22.20 -9.06 -8.93
CA ASP A 34 -22.44 -8.75 -10.34
C ASP A 34 -23.20 -7.44 -10.51
N PHE A 35 -22.68 -6.57 -11.38
CA PHE A 35 -23.31 -5.29 -11.72
C PHE A 35 -22.92 -4.86 -13.14
N ARG A 36 -23.76 -4.00 -13.74
CA ARG A 36 -23.55 -3.50 -15.11
C ARG A 36 -22.26 -2.67 -15.17
N GLY A 37 -21.37 -2.99 -16.10
CA GLY A 37 -20.09 -2.27 -16.27
C GLY A 37 -18.93 -2.76 -15.38
N LYS A 38 -19.09 -3.89 -14.67
CA LYS A 38 -18.06 -4.52 -13.83
C LYS A 38 -16.70 -4.68 -14.54
N TRP A 39 -16.69 -5.00 -15.83
CA TRP A 39 -15.44 -5.13 -16.60
C TRP A 39 -14.68 -3.81 -16.72
N ILE A 40 -15.37 -2.68 -16.89
CA ILE A 40 -14.76 -1.35 -16.98
C ILE A 40 -14.14 -0.98 -15.64
N VAL A 41 -14.86 -1.21 -14.55
CA VAL A 41 -14.36 -0.93 -13.20
C VAL A 41 -13.12 -1.77 -12.90
N ARG A 42 -13.12 -3.07 -13.25
CA ARG A 42 -11.93 -3.93 -13.14
C ARG A 42 -10.76 -3.39 -13.96
N LEU A 43 -10.99 -2.99 -15.20
CA LEU A 43 -9.96 -2.41 -16.06
C LEU A 43 -9.36 -1.16 -15.44
N LEU A 44 -10.19 -0.20 -15.03
CA LEU A 44 -9.75 1.08 -14.44
C LEU A 44 -8.96 0.87 -13.14
N ILE A 45 -9.42 -0.05 -12.28
CA ILE A 45 -8.72 -0.36 -11.03
C ILE A 45 -7.36 -1.00 -11.29
N LEU A 46 -7.18 -1.77 -12.37
CA LEU A 46 -5.92 -2.45 -12.67
C LEU A 46 -4.85 -1.54 -13.28
N LEU A 47 -5.23 -0.38 -13.84
CA LEU A 47 -4.30 0.53 -14.53
C LEU A 47 -3.08 0.93 -13.68
N PRO A 48 -3.21 1.29 -12.38
CA PRO A 48 -2.06 1.69 -11.56
C PRO A 48 -1.00 0.62 -11.42
N TRP A 49 -1.39 -0.66 -11.42
CA TRP A 49 -0.46 -1.78 -11.26
C TRP A 49 0.30 -2.11 -12.56
N VAL A 50 -0.32 -1.89 -13.71
CA VAL A 50 0.29 -2.17 -15.02
C VAL A 50 1.26 -1.05 -15.43
N ALA A 51 1.03 0.17 -14.98
CA ALA A 51 1.87 1.31 -15.29
C ALA A 51 3.27 1.17 -14.67
N PRO A 52 4.35 1.58 -15.38
CA PRO A 52 5.68 1.66 -14.78
C PRO A 52 5.69 2.56 -13.53
N ILE A 53 6.28 2.07 -12.44
CA ILE A 53 6.28 2.74 -11.13
C ILE A 53 6.77 4.18 -11.23
N SER A 54 7.87 4.40 -11.96
CA SER A 54 8.46 5.73 -12.15
C SER A 54 7.51 6.69 -12.86
N LEU A 55 6.86 6.27 -13.94
CA LEU A 55 5.90 7.09 -14.69
C LEU A 55 4.67 7.44 -13.85
N GLY A 56 4.10 6.46 -13.14
CA GLY A 56 2.98 6.71 -12.23
C GLY A 56 3.35 7.70 -11.14
N THR A 57 4.55 7.56 -10.56
CA THR A 57 5.03 8.45 -9.50
C THR A 57 5.31 9.87 -10.02
N ILE A 58 5.80 10.03 -11.25
CA ILE A 58 5.96 11.35 -11.88
C ILE A 58 4.59 12.03 -12.04
N GLY A 59 3.54 11.30 -12.44
CA GLY A 59 2.18 11.86 -12.47
C GLY A 59 1.74 12.42 -11.11
N TRP A 60 2.04 11.69 -10.03
CA TRP A 60 1.77 12.16 -8.67
C TRP A 60 2.62 13.37 -8.26
N LEU A 61 3.86 13.49 -8.73
CA LEU A 61 4.70 14.66 -8.48
C LEU A 61 4.00 15.95 -8.96
N TRP A 62 3.34 15.91 -10.11
CA TRP A 62 2.56 17.05 -10.64
C TRP A 62 1.29 17.29 -9.84
N ILE A 63 0.62 16.23 -9.39
CA ILE A 63 -0.57 16.33 -8.53
C ILE A 63 -0.23 17.00 -7.18
N PHE A 64 0.98 16.75 -6.65
CA PHE A 64 1.49 17.33 -5.41
C PHE A 64 2.23 18.67 -5.58
N ASP A 65 2.18 19.28 -6.78
CA ASP A 65 2.91 20.51 -7.08
C ASP A 65 2.59 21.65 -6.08
N PRO A 66 3.59 22.36 -5.53
CA PRO A 66 3.36 23.35 -4.49
C PRO A 66 2.53 24.56 -4.96
N VAL A 67 2.42 24.83 -6.26
CA VAL A 67 1.69 25.98 -6.82
C VAL A 67 0.43 25.54 -7.55
N TYR A 68 0.51 24.46 -8.34
CA TYR A 68 -0.53 23.96 -9.23
C TYR A 68 -1.13 22.62 -8.79
N SER A 69 -1.02 22.25 -7.50
CA SER A 69 -1.57 20.99 -6.99
C SER A 69 -3.06 20.87 -7.29
N VAL A 70 -3.40 19.80 -8.02
CA VAL A 70 -4.78 19.39 -8.30
C VAL A 70 -5.52 19.08 -7.00
N ILE A 71 -4.84 18.48 -6.02
CA ILE A 71 -5.44 18.18 -4.71
C ILE A 71 -5.78 19.49 -3.99
N ASN A 72 -4.86 20.45 -3.94
CA ASN A 72 -5.13 21.72 -3.26
C ASN A 72 -6.25 22.51 -3.94
N TRP A 73 -6.26 22.53 -5.27
CA TRP A 73 -7.31 23.19 -6.03
C TRP A 73 -8.68 22.55 -5.76
N THR A 74 -8.78 21.21 -5.78
CA THR A 74 -10.04 20.50 -5.50
C THR A 74 -10.51 20.66 -4.06
N LEU A 75 -9.60 20.63 -3.08
CA LEU A 75 -9.91 20.87 -1.67
C LEU A 75 -10.42 22.30 -1.42
N ARG A 76 -9.86 23.29 -2.12
CA ARG A 76 -10.34 24.69 -2.05
C ARG A 76 -11.68 24.85 -2.76
N ALA A 77 -11.85 24.27 -3.94
CA ALA A 77 -13.09 24.35 -4.71
C ALA A 77 -14.26 23.67 -4.01
N SER A 78 -14.00 22.59 -3.25
CA SER A 78 -15.02 21.90 -2.43
C SER A 78 -15.32 22.60 -1.10
N GLY A 79 -14.60 23.67 -0.75
CA GLY A 79 -14.76 24.37 0.53
C GLY A 79 -14.20 23.62 1.74
N LEU A 80 -13.51 22.50 1.55
CA LEU A 80 -12.87 21.73 2.63
C LEU A 80 -11.65 22.45 3.22
N VAL A 81 -11.04 23.36 2.45
CA VAL A 81 -9.85 24.11 2.86
C VAL A 81 -10.09 25.60 2.64
N GLY A 82 -9.86 26.40 3.69
CA GLY A 82 -10.04 27.85 3.66
C GLY A 82 -9.06 28.57 2.73
N PRO A 83 -9.34 29.83 2.35
CA PRO A 83 -8.53 30.59 1.39
C PRO A 83 -7.06 30.78 1.83
N ASN A 84 -6.78 30.76 3.14
CA ASN A 84 -5.45 30.95 3.71
C ASN A 84 -4.66 29.66 3.91
N VAL A 85 -5.24 28.49 3.59
CA VAL A 85 -4.59 27.20 3.78
C VAL A 85 -4.21 26.65 2.40
N TRP A 86 -2.91 26.35 2.23
CA TRP A 86 -2.38 25.75 1.02
C TRP A 86 -1.27 24.76 1.39
N PRO A 87 -1.60 23.46 1.57
CA PRO A 87 -0.64 22.44 1.99
C PRO A 87 0.50 22.30 0.97
N ILE A 88 1.73 22.27 1.47
CA ILE A 88 2.92 22.02 0.65
C ILE A 88 3.31 20.55 0.85
N TRP A 89 2.68 19.67 0.07
CA TRP A 89 2.74 18.22 0.23
C TRP A 89 4.16 17.67 0.38
N LEU A 90 5.04 17.97 -0.58
CA LEU A 90 6.41 17.45 -0.59
C LEU A 90 7.40 18.32 0.21
N GLY A 91 6.97 19.50 0.67
CA GLY A 91 7.82 20.47 1.36
C GLY A 91 7.79 20.36 2.88
N GLN A 92 6.86 19.60 3.46
CA GLN A 92 6.74 19.40 4.91
C GLN A 92 6.99 17.93 5.27
N PRO A 93 7.80 17.61 6.30
CA PRO A 93 8.18 16.22 6.63
C PRO A 93 6.99 15.25 6.71
N THR A 94 5.95 15.62 7.46
CA THR A 94 4.78 14.76 7.68
C THR A 94 3.96 14.60 6.40
N LEU A 95 3.71 15.69 5.67
CA LEU A 95 2.94 15.63 4.43
C LEU A 95 3.69 14.86 3.34
N ALA A 96 5.02 14.97 3.29
CA ALA A 96 5.84 14.29 2.31
C ALA A 96 5.77 12.76 2.52
N MET A 97 5.83 12.30 3.78
CA MET A 97 5.63 10.89 4.11
C MET A 97 4.20 10.43 3.79
N ILE A 98 3.18 11.25 4.09
CA ILE A 98 1.78 10.95 3.73
C ILE A 98 1.62 10.80 2.21
N SER A 99 2.24 11.69 1.43
CA SER A 99 2.23 11.62 -0.04
C SER A 99 2.88 10.33 -0.54
N ILE A 100 4.04 9.93 0.02
CA ILE A 100 4.70 8.66 -0.32
C ILE A 100 3.77 7.46 -0.02
N ILE A 101 3.17 7.42 1.16
CA ILE A 101 2.20 6.37 1.55
C ILE A 101 1.01 6.36 0.58
N MET A 102 0.46 7.53 0.23
CA MET A 102 -0.69 7.64 -0.67
C MET A 102 -0.40 7.05 -2.05
N VAL A 103 0.79 7.33 -2.61
CA VAL A 103 1.19 6.78 -3.92
C VAL A 103 1.42 5.27 -3.85
N ASP A 104 2.06 4.78 -2.78
CA ASP A 104 2.28 3.35 -2.60
C ASP A 104 0.96 2.58 -2.46
N VAL A 105 0.02 3.12 -1.67
CA VAL A 105 -1.34 2.55 -1.53
C VAL A 105 -2.04 2.52 -2.87
N TRP A 106 -2.06 3.63 -3.62
CA TRP A 106 -2.68 3.69 -4.95
C TRP A 106 -2.11 2.65 -5.91
N ARG A 107 -0.79 2.42 -5.86
CA ARG A 107 -0.08 1.45 -6.71
C ARG A 107 -0.36 0.00 -6.34
N LEU A 108 -0.36 -0.35 -5.06
CA LEU A 108 -0.45 -1.74 -4.58
C LEU A 108 -1.89 -2.24 -4.41
N LEU A 109 -2.83 -1.32 -4.24
CA LEU A 109 -4.25 -1.62 -4.06
C LEU A 109 -4.86 -2.51 -5.15
N PRO A 110 -4.52 -2.39 -6.46
CA PRO A 110 -5.05 -3.28 -7.48
C PRO A 110 -4.60 -4.73 -7.32
N LEU A 111 -3.30 -4.97 -7.06
CA LEU A 111 -2.77 -6.32 -6.85
C LEU A 111 -3.45 -6.98 -5.65
N ALA A 112 -3.49 -6.27 -4.50
CA ALA A 112 -4.13 -6.78 -3.30
C ALA A 112 -5.63 -7.06 -3.53
N THR A 113 -6.32 -6.21 -4.29
CA THR A 113 -7.74 -6.40 -4.62
C THR A 113 -7.96 -7.69 -5.41
N VAL A 114 -7.11 -7.96 -6.41
CA VAL A 114 -7.20 -9.19 -7.22
C VAL A 114 -6.96 -10.44 -6.38
N ILE A 115 -5.94 -10.42 -5.51
CA ILE A 115 -5.62 -11.56 -4.62
C ILE A 115 -6.80 -11.84 -3.69
N ILE A 116 -7.34 -10.82 -3.02
CA ILE A 116 -8.48 -10.99 -2.10
C ILE A 116 -9.75 -11.41 -2.84
N LEU A 117 -9.99 -10.86 -4.03
CA LEU A 117 -11.12 -11.24 -4.88
C LEU A 117 -11.05 -12.71 -5.31
N ALA A 118 -9.85 -13.21 -5.65
CA ALA A 118 -9.64 -14.63 -5.96
C ALA A 118 -9.92 -15.51 -4.72
N GLY A 119 -9.52 -15.06 -3.53
CA GLY A 119 -9.85 -15.75 -2.28
C GLY A 119 -11.35 -15.80 -2.01
N LEU A 120 -12.08 -14.69 -2.22
CA LEU A 120 -13.54 -14.66 -2.11
C LEU A 120 -14.22 -15.60 -3.12
N ALA A 121 -13.73 -15.64 -4.36
CA ALA A 121 -14.24 -16.54 -5.40
C ALA A 121 -13.96 -18.02 -5.12
N GLY A 122 -13.02 -18.34 -4.23
CA GLY A 122 -12.73 -19.70 -3.80
C GLY A 122 -13.67 -20.24 -2.72
N ILE A 123 -14.53 -19.40 -2.12
CA ILE A 123 -15.48 -19.84 -1.09
C ILE A 123 -16.65 -20.58 -1.77
N PRO A 124 -16.97 -21.84 -1.39
CA PRO A 124 -18.12 -22.55 -1.93
C PRO A 124 -19.44 -21.81 -1.68
N GLN A 125 -20.31 -21.76 -2.70
CA GLN A 125 -21.61 -21.09 -2.64
C GLN A 125 -22.49 -21.63 -1.50
N ASP A 126 -22.41 -22.93 -1.21
CA ASP A 126 -23.18 -23.60 -0.16
C ASP A 126 -22.96 -22.98 1.24
N ILE A 127 -21.76 -22.46 1.51
CA ILE A 127 -21.46 -21.76 2.79
C ILE A 127 -22.23 -20.44 2.87
N HIS A 128 -22.31 -19.72 1.76
CA HIS A 128 -23.07 -18.48 1.68
C HIS A 128 -24.57 -18.78 1.83
N ASP A 129 -25.09 -19.80 1.16
CA ASP A 129 -26.51 -20.16 1.21
C ASP A 129 -26.92 -20.64 2.61
N ALA A 130 -26.10 -21.48 3.26
CA ALA A 130 -26.33 -21.90 4.64
C ALA A 130 -26.38 -20.72 5.61
N ALA A 131 -25.48 -19.75 5.45
CA ALA A 131 -25.46 -18.55 6.28
C ALA A 131 -26.73 -17.69 6.10
N HIS A 132 -27.27 -17.62 4.88
CA HIS A 132 -28.54 -16.92 4.63
C HIS A 132 -29.72 -17.66 5.28
N MET A 133 -29.74 -18.99 5.23
CA MET A 133 -30.76 -19.81 5.91
C MET A 133 -30.72 -19.62 7.44
N ASP A 134 -29.53 -19.45 8.02
CA ASP A 134 -29.32 -19.14 9.44
C ASP A 134 -29.64 -17.67 9.82
N GLY A 135 -30.14 -16.86 8.88
CA GLY A 135 -30.48 -15.46 9.09
C GLY A 135 -29.25 -14.57 9.34
N ALA A 136 -28.08 -14.95 8.83
CA ALA A 136 -26.88 -14.14 8.98
C ALA A 136 -26.97 -12.85 8.15
N GLY A 137 -27.21 -11.71 8.82
CA GLY A 137 -27.14 -10.39 8.19
C GLY A 137 -25.72 -10.01 7.75
N PHE A 138 -25.61 -8.91 6.99
CA PHE A 138 -24.36 -8.43 6.38
C PHE A 138 -23.15 -8.44 7.32
N TRP A 139 -23.28 -7.89 8.53
CA TRP A 139 -22.16 -7.82 9.48
C TRP A 139 -21.73 -9.19 10.01
N ARG A 140 -22.69 -10.09 10.27
CA ARG A 140 -22.38 -11.46 10.69
C ARG A 140 -21.68 -12.21 9.57
N HIS A 141 -22.16 -12.03 8.34
CA HIS A 141 -21.57 -12.63 7.16
C HIS A 141 -20.14 -12.12 6.90
N LEU A 142 -19.94 -10.81 6.98
CA LEU A 142 -18.65 -10.16 6.80
C LEU A 142 -17.61 -10.65 7.82
N PHE A 143 -17.92 -10.55 9.11
CA PHE A 143 -16.94 -10.79 10.17
C PHE A 143 -16.78 -12.25 10.57
N ARG A 144 -17.82 -13.09 10.41
CA ARG A 144 -17.76 -14.50 10.83
C ARG A 144 -17.53 -15.49 9.71
N ILE A 145 -17.72 -15.09 8.45
CA ILE A 145 -17.60 -16.00 7.29
C ILE A 145 -16.54 -15.45 6.34
N ASN A 146 -16.76 -14.28 5.74
CA ASN A 146 -15.86 -13.79 4.68
C ASN A 146 -14.44 -13.48 5.20
N ILE A 147 -14.31 -12.76 6.33
CA ILE A 147 -12.98 -12.42 6.86
C ILE A 147 -12.20 -13.67 7.25
N PRO A 148 -12.73 -14.61 8.08
CA PRO A 148 -11.98 -15.79 8.47
C PRO A 148 -11.57 -16.66 7.28
N LEU A 149 -12.48 -16.91 6.34
CA LEU A 149 -12.22 -17.80 5.20
C LEU A 149 -11.22 -17.21 4.20
N VAL A 150 -11.18 -15.88 4.05
CA VAL A 150 -10.22 -15.21 3.15
C VAL A 150 -8.93 -14.80 3.87
N MET A 151 -8.84 -14.99 5.19
CA MET A 151 -7.68 -14.59 5.99
C MET A 151 -6.35 -15.17 5.46
N PRO A 152 -6.24 -16.47 5.08
CA PRO A 152 -4.98 -17.00 4.53
C PRO A 152 -4.56 -16.26 3.25
N VAL A 153 -5.52 -15.95 2.38
CA VAL A 153 -5.28 -15.23 1.11
C VAL A 153 -4.94 -13.76 1.36
N MET A 154 -5.58 -13.11 2.34
CA MET A 154 -5.24 -11.76 2.78
C MET A 154 -3.81 -11.68 3.34
N LEU A 155 -3.37 -12.70 4.08
CA LEU A 155 -2.00 -12.77 4.61
C LEU A 155 -0.97 -12.92 3.49
N VAL A 156 -1.29 -13.66 2.42
CA VAL A 156 -0.45 -13.73 1.22
C VAL A 156 -0.37 -12.37 0.53
N ALA A 157 -1.50 -11.68 0.34
CA ALA A 157 -1.52 -10.33 -0.22
C ALA A 157 -0.67 -9.35 0.61
N LEU A 158 -0.81 -9.41 1.94
CA LEU A 158 -0.05 -8.61 2.89
C LEU A 158 1.45 -8.91 2.81
N LEU A 159 1.85 -10.18 2.68
CA LEU A 159 3.24 -10.58 2.54
C LEU A 159 3.87 -9.98 1.28
N PHE A 160 3.21 -10.12 0.13
CA PHE A 160 3.69 -9.51 -1.12
C PHE A 160 3.79 -7.99 -1.00
N GLY A 161 2.76 -7.36 -0.45
CA GLY A 161 2.75 -5.91 -0.24
C GLY A 161 3.90 -5.44 0.66
N ILE A 162 4.15 -6.12 1.78
CA ILE A 162 5.29 -5.82 2.67
C ILE A 162 6.61 -5.93 1.90
N VAL A 163 6.84 -7.02 1.17
CA VAL A 163 8.09 -7.21 0.42
C VAL A 163 8.29 -6.09 -0.59
N PHE A 164 7.23 -5.71 -1.33
CA PHE A 164 7.29 -4.61 -2.29
C PHE A 164 7.55 -3.26 -1.62
N THR A 165 6.80 -2.88 -0.59
CA THR A 165 6.93 -1.56 0.06
C THR A 165 8.26 -1.44 0.81
N PHE A 166 8.71 -2.49 1.51
CA PHE A 166 9.92 -2.45 2.34
C PHE A 166 11.20 -2.31 1.50
N THR A 167 11.16 -2.79 0.26
CA THR A 167 12.27 -2.69 -0.71
C THR A 167 12.10 -1.53 -1.69
N ASP A 168 11.00 -0.77 -1.62
CA ASP A 168 10.75 0.33 -2.55
C ASP A 168 11.61 1.54 -2.22
N MET A 169 12.43 1.95 -3.19
CA MET A 169 13.12 3.25 -3.15
C MET A 169 12.55 4.24 -4.17
N ILE A 170 11.81 3.76 -5.17
CA ILE A 170 11.48 4.54 -6.36
C ILE A 170 10.52 5.67 -6.01
N ILE A 171 9.51 5.41 -5.17
CA ILE A 171 8.53 6.42 -4.79
C ILE A 171 9.24 7.56 -4.03
N VAL A 172 10.08 7.21 -3.06
CA VAL A 172 10.88 8.18 -2.28
C VAL A 172 11.83 8.94 -3.18
N TYR A 173 12.54 8.25 -4.08
CA TYR A 173 13.51 8.87 -4.99
C TYR A 173 12.85 9.89 -5.92
N VAL A 174 11.70 9.54 -6.52
CA VAL A 174 11.02 10.41 -7.48
C VAL A 174 10.33 11.58 -6.79
N LEU A 175 9.60 11.35 -5.69
CA LEU A 175 8.80 12.40 -5.05
C LEU A 175 9.64 13.38 -4.23
N THR A 176 10.59 12.86 -3.43
CA THR A 176 11.21 13.67 -2.37
C THR A 176 12.73 13.63 -2.38
N ARG A 177 13.33 12.63 -3.05
CA ARG A 177 14.75 12.28 -2.91
C ARG A 177 15.18 12.11 -1.44
N GLY A 178 14.24 11.66 -0.59
CA GLY A 178 14.43 11.52 0.85
C GLY A 178 14.12 12.78 1.68
N GLY A 179 13.88 13.93 1.06
CA GLY A 179 13.57 15.18 1.74
C GLY A 179 12.13 15.30 2.27
N PRO A 180 11.80 16.43 2.90
CA PRO A 180 12.71 17.50 3.34
C PRO A 180 13.59 17.04 4.52
N PHE A 181 14.82 17.54 4.64
CA PHE A 181 15.75 17.22 5.76
C PHE A 181 15.98 15.71 6.00
N ASP A 182 16.09 14.91 4.94
CA ASP A 182 16.19 13.44 5.00
C ASP A 182 15.03 12.73 5.74
N SER A 183 13.92 13.44 5.99
CA SER A 183 12.83 12.94 6.82
C SER A 183 11.98 11.86 6.16
N THR A 184 12.11 11.65 4.84
CA THR A 184 11.40 10.59 4.12
C THR A 184 12.30 9.47 3.63
N GLN A 185 13.61 9.54 3.89
CA GLN A 185 14.52 8.44 3.59
C GLN A 185 14.02 7.15 4.24
N VAL A 186 13.99 6.06 3.47
CA VAL A 186 13.80 4.68 3.94
C VAL A 186 15.12 3.93 3.75
N LEU A 187 15.28 2.78 4.40
CA LEU A 187 16.52 2.00 4.30
C LEU A 187 16.94 1.69 2.84
N ALA A 188 15.97 1.37 1.96
CA ALA A 188 16.23 1.11 0.55
C ALA A 188 16.78 2.35 -0.20
N SER A 189 16.18 3.52 0.03
CA SER A 189 16.66 4.76 -0.59
C SER A 189 17.98 5.23 0.03
N LEU A 190 18.16 5.06 1.34
CA LEU A 190 19.41 5.38 2.05
C LEU A 190 20.57 4.54 1.48
N ALA A 191 20.39 3.23 1.34
CA ALA A 191 21.38 2.33 0.75
C ALA A 191 21.81 2.81 -0.65
N PHE A 192 20.84 3.21 -1.48
CA PHE A 192 21.11 3.73 -2.81
C PHE A 192 21.87 5.07 -2.78
N PHE A 193 21.40 6.05 -1.99
CA PHE A 193 22.03 7.37 -1.93
C PHE A 193 23.45 7.33 -1.35
N THR A 194 23.68 6.53 -0.32
CA THR A 194 25.02 6.32 0.26
C THR A 194 25.92 5.59 -0.72
N GLY A 195 25.42 4.52 -1.35
CA GLY A 195 26.21 3.66 -2.24
C GLY A 195 26.58 4.31 -3.56
N VAL A 196 25.58 4.82 -4.29
CA VAL A 196 25.73 5.18 -5.70
C VAL A 196 26.11 6.66 -5.85
N PRO A 197 25.25 7.65 -5.55
CA PRO A 197 25.67 9.06 -5.53
C PRO A 197 26.73 9.40 -4.50
N GLY A 198 26.68 8.78 -3.31
CA GLY A 198 27.64 9.03 -2.22
C GLY A 198 29.02 8.43 -2.44
N GLY A 199 29.15 7.45 -3.35
CA GLY A 199 30.41 6.81 -3.70
C GLY A 199 30.88 5.72 -2.73
N ASP A 200 30.19 5.51 -1.61
CA ASP A 200 30.52 4.45 -0.65
C ASP A 200 29.68 3.19 -0.90
N LEU A 201 30.05 2.46 -1.96
CA LEU A 201 29.39 1.21 -2.34
C LEU A 201 29.39 0.16 -1.22
N ALA A 202 30.42 0.16 -0.36
CA ALA A 202 30.52 -0.80 0.73
C ALA A 202 29.49 -0.51 1.83
N GLU A 203 29.35 0.75 2.24
CA GLU A 203 28.33 1.16 3.21
C GLU A 203 26.92 0.98 2.64
N GLY A 204 26.68 1.40 1.39
CA GLY A 204 25.39 1.19 0.72
C GLY A 204 25.00 -0.30 0.64
N ALA A 205 25.95 -1.17 0.30
CA ALA A 205 25.74 -2.62 0.29
C ALA A 205 25.44 -3.18 1.69
N ALA A 206 26.14 -2.70 2.73
CA ALA A 206 25.88 -3.11 4.11
C ALA A 206 24.46 -2.75 4.57
N ILE A 207 23.98 -1.54 4.24
CA ILE A 207 22.61 -1.12 4.54
C ILE A 207 21.58 -1.98 3.78
N SER A 208 21.83 -2.28 2.51
CA SER A 208 20.96 -3.16 1.71
C SER A 208 20.90 -4.58 2.29
N LEU A 209 22.04 -5.15 2.68
CA LEU A 209 22.11 -6.48 3.30
C LEU A 209 21.40 -6.53 4.66
N PHE A 210 21.37 -5.41 5.39
CA PHE A 210 20.63 -5.32 6.65
C PHE A 210 19.12 -5.47 6.49
N LEU A 211 18.55 -5.16 5.32
CA LEU A 211 17.13 -5.38 5.02
C LEU A 211 16.74 -6.86 5.02
N PHE A 212 17.67 -7.74 4.61
CA PHE A 212 17.40 -9.16 4.44
C PHE A 212 16.94 -9.87 5.73
N PRO A 213 17.68 -9.84 6.86
CA PRO A 213 17.24 -10.49 8.09
C PRO A 213 15.92 -9.91 8.63
N LEU A 214 15.66 -8.62 8.44
CA LEU A 214 14.40 -7.98 8.82
C LEU A 214 13.23 -8.55 8.01
N LEU A 215 13.39 -8.64 6.69
CA LEU A 215 12.38 -9.23 5.81
C LEU A 215 12.13 -10.71 6.12
N VAL A 216 13.20 -11.48 6.35
CA VAL A 216 13.09 -12.90 6.74
C VAL A 216 12.29 -13.05 8.03
N ALA A 217 12.57 -12.22 9.05
CA ALA A 217 11.82 -12.25 10.30
C ALA A 217 10.32 -11.97 10.09
N VAL A 218 9.98 -10.95 9.29
CA VAL A 218 8.58 -10.63 8.98
C VAL A 218 7.89 -11.75 8.20
N VAL A 219 8.57 -12.33 7.20
CA VAL A 219 8.04 -13.46 6.41
C VAL A 219 7.80 -14.68 7.28
N ILE A 220 8.73 -15.05 8.16
CA ILE A 220 8.57 -16.19 9.09
C ILE A 220 7.35 -15.98 9.99
N VAL A 221 7.19 -14.77 10.55
CA VAL A 221 6.05 -14.44 11.40
C VAL A 221 4.73 -14.59 10.63
N LEU A 222 4.64 -13.99 9.44
CA LEU A 222 3.42 -14.02 8.63
C LEU A 222 3.06 -15.43 8.15
N LEU A 223 4.03 -16.22 7.68
CA LEU A 223 3.80 -17.59 7.25
C LEU A 223 3.40 -18.51 8.41
N THR A 224 3.95 -18.26 9.60
CA THR A 224 3.55 -19.00 10.82
C THR A 224 2.09 -18.70 11.19
N ILE A 225 1.65 -17.45 11.07
CA ILE A 225 0.26 -17.05 11.29
C ILE A 225 -0.63 -17.67 10.21
N ALA A 226 -0.24 -17.60 8.94
CA ALA A 226 -1.02 -18.14 7.81
C ALA A 226 -1.24 -19.65 7.93
N ARG A 227 -0.21 -20.41 8.30
CA ARG A 227 -0.33 -21.86 8.54
C ARG A 227 -1.33 -22.20 9.64
N ARG A 228 -1.44 -21.37 10.68
CA ARG A 228 -2.43 -21.61 11.76
C ARG A 228 -3.86 -21.36 11.29
N THR A 229 -4.05 -20.44 10.35
CA THR A 229 -5.38 -20.11 9.81
C THR A 229 -5.89 -21.12 8.78
N GLU A 230 -5.02 -21.91 8.15
CA GLU A 230 -5.44 -22.99 7.22
C GLU A 230 -5.94 -24.25 7.95
N VAL A 231 -5.55 -24.42 9.23
CA VAL A 231 -5.84 -25.63 10.02
C VAL A 231 -7.13 -25.50 10.85
N THR A 232 -7.76 -24.32 10.85
CA THR A 232 -9.02 -24.01 11.55
C THR A 232 -10.17 -23.85 10.59
#